data_AF-A0A1Z9XEC3-F1
#
_entry.id   AF-A0A1Z9XEC3-F1
#
_cell.length_a   1.000
_cell.length_b   1.000
_cell.length_c   1.000
_cell.angle_alpha   90.00
_cell.angle_beta   90.00
_cell.angle_gamma   90.00
#
_symmetry.space_group_name_H-M   'P 1'
#
loop_
_entity.id
_entity.type
_entity.pdbx_description
1 polymer ?
#
loop_
_entity_poly.entity_id
_entity_poly.type
_entity_poly.pdbx_seq_one_letter_code
_entity_poly.pdbx_strand_id
1 'polypeptide(L)' 'HLIAAAADKAGSIEIDKLRSALESLQNVSGAVKHYDAPVTKERHDALWSKDYFMTKYNDKGHLVTIGQK' A
#
# COMPACT_ATOMS: atom_id res chain seq x y z
N HIS A 1 8.30 -4.75 2.12
CA HIS A 1 8.85 -3.58 1.40
C HIS A 1 8.65 -2.26 2.15
N LEU A 2 7.42 -1.85 2.53
CA LEU A 2 7.20 -0.55 3.21
C LEU A 2 7.94 -0.41 4.56
N ILE A 3 7.87 -1.42 5.42
CA ILE A 3 8.58 -1.40 6.71
C ILE A 3 10.10 -1.37 6.53
N ALA A 4 10.63 -2.11 5.56
CA ALA A 4 12.06 -2.07 5.23
C ALA A 4 12.47 -0.67 4.74
N ALA A 5 11.70 -0.07 3.82
CA ALA A 5 11.95 1.30 3.35
C ALA A 5 11.86 2.34 4.48
N ALA A 6 10.93 2.15 5.43
CA ALA A 6 10.85 2.99 6.62
C ALA A 6 12.06 2.80 7.55
N ALA A 7 12.54 1.57 7.74
CA ALA A 7 13.73 1.29 8.55
C ALA A 7 15.00 1.88 7.93
N ASP A 8 15.15 1.74 6.61
CA ASP A 8 16.26 2.34 5.84
C ASP A 8 16.24 3.87 5.96
N LYS A 9 15.05 4.48 5.83
CA LYS A 9 14.87 5.93 6.00
C LYS A 9 15.10 6.39 7.44
N ALA A 10 14.70 5.60 8.43
CA ALA A 10 14.87 5.90 9.86
C ALA A 10 16.31 5.71 10.34
N GLY A 11 17.10 4.89 9.65
CA GLY A 11 18.39 4.40 10.14
C GLY A 11 18.27 3.68 11.48
N SER A 12 17.09 3.11 11.77
CA SER A 12 16.75 2.56 13.08
C SER A 12 15.55 1.62 12.99
N ILE A 13 15.46 0.73 13.96
CA ILE A 13 14.29 -0.15 14.18
C ILE A 13 13.50 0.25 15.43
N GLU A 14 13.88 1.35 16.09
CA GLU A 14 13.12 1.92 17.21
C GLU A 14 11.72 2.33 16.75
N ILE A 15 10.70 1.95 17.52
CA ILE A 15 9.30 2.00 17.09
C ILE A 15 8.89 3.42 16.68
N ASP A 16 9.22 4.42 17.49
CA ASP A 16 8.80 5.80 17.22
C ASP A 16 9.50 6.36 15.97
N LYS A 17 10.78 6.05 15.79
CA LYS A 17 11.54 6.46 14.59
C LYS A 17 11.00 5.77 13.34
N LEU A 18 10.70 4.48 13.45
CA LEU A 18 10.15 3.69 12.37
C LEU A 18 8.76 4.18 11.97
N ARG A 19 7.90 4.48 12.95
CA ARG A 19 6.57 5.05 12.73
C ARG A 19 6.65 6.39 12.01
N SER A 20 7.46 7.32 12.53
CA SER A 20 7.63 8.64 11.89
C SER A 20 8.21 8.52 10.48
N ALA A 21 9.14 7.58 10.26
CA ALA A 21 9.67 7.33 8.93
C ALA A 21 8.60 6.79 7.98
N LEU A 22 7.78 5.83 8.43
CA LEU A 22 6.68 5.23 7.67
C LEU A 22 5.63 6.28 7.28
N GLU A 23 5.23 7.15 8.21
CA GLU A 23 4.28 8.26 8.00
C GLU A 23 4.83 9.35 7.06
N SER A 24 6.15 9.38 6.85
CA SER A 24 6.82 10.34 5.96
C SER A 24 7.18 9.78 4.58
N LEU A 25 6.87 8.50 4.29
CA LEU A 25 7.14 7.91 3.00
C LEU A 25 6.27 8.55 1.92
N GLN A 26 6.86 8.76 0.74
CA GLN A 26 6.17 9.32 -0.42
C GLN A 26 6.52 8.56 -1.68
N ASN A 27 5.61 8.57 -2.66
CA ASN A 27 5.80 8.03 -4.01
C ASN A 27 6.31 6.58 -4.01
N VAL A 28 5.69 5.72 -3.21
CA VAL A 28 6.09 4.32 -3.08
C VAL A 28 5.38 3.46 -4.11
N SER A 29 6.15 2.74 -4.93
CA SER A 29 5.62 1.70 -5.82
C SER A 29 5.30 0.44 -5.02
N GLY A 30 4.00 0.19 -4.79
CA GLY A 30 3.51 -0.99 -4.12
C GLY A 30 3.13 -2.13 -5.05
N ALA A 31 2.74 -3.26 -4.48
CA ALA A 31 2.35 -4.45 -5.24
C ALA A 31 1.06 -4.25 -6.05
N VAL A 32 0.13 -3.43 -5.55
CA VAL A 32 -1.20 -3.24 -6.16
C VAL A 32 -1.35 -1.89 -6.88
N LYS A 33 -0.60 -0.86 -6.46
CA LYS A 33 -0.58 0.47 -7.10
C LYS A 33 0.61 1.31 -6.64
N HIS A 34 0.76 2.47 -7.24
CA HIS A 34 1.61 3.55 -6.74
C HIS A 34 0.90 4.33 -5.62
N TYR A 35 1.62 4.62 -4.54
CA TYR A 35 1.10 5.35 -3.39
C TYR A 35 1.83 6.69 -3.24
N ASP A 36 1.10 7.80 -3.33
CA ASP A 36 1.66 9.13 -3.08
C ASP A 36 2.10 9.28 -1.61
N ALA A 37 1.27 8.81 -0.68
CA ALA A 37 1.58 8.68 0.75
C ALA A 37 0.88 7.41 1.28
N PRO A 38 1.60 6.28 1.45
CA PRO A 38 0.98 5.01 1.81
C PRO A 38 0.38 5.04 3.23
N VAL A 39 1.03 5.75 4.17
CA VAL A 39 0.61 5.89 5.56
C VAL A 39 0.76 7.35 5.96
N THR A 40 -0.18 7.88 6.73
CA THR A 40 -0.06 9.17 7.42
C THR A 40 -0.50 8.99 8.87
N LYS A 41 -0.18 9.95 9.75
CA LYS A 41 -0.55 9.89 11.16
C LYS A 41 -2.06 9.68 11.40
N GLU A 42 -2.89 10.22 10.51
CA GLU A 42 -4.36 10.10 10.57
C GLU A 42 -4.90 8.94 9.72
N ARG A 43 -4.08 8.30 8.89
CA ARG A 43 -4.49 7.26 7.93
C ARG A 43 -3.46 6.13 7.84
N HIS A 44 -3.76 5.02 8.49
CA HIS A 44 -2.94 3.80 8.42
C HIS A 44 -3.41 2.77 7.40
N ASP A 45 -4.47 3.07 6.63
CA ASP A 45 -4.89 2.27 5.47
C ASP A 45 -4.53 2.98 4.16
N ALA A 46 -3.80 2.27 3.30
CA ALA A 46 -3.35 2.79 2.01
C ALA A 46 -4.39 2.56 0.90
N LEU A 47 -5.43 1.77 1.18
CA LEU A 47 -6.49 1.41 0.26
C LEU A 47 -7.81 2.06 0.68
N TRP A 48 -8.55 2.54 -0.30
CA TRP A 48 -9.87 3.11 -0.14
C TRP A 48 -10.88 2.37 -1.02
N SER A 49 -12.17 2.67 -0.84
CA SER A 49 -13.25 2.06 -1.61
C SER A 49 -13.00 2.06 -3.13
N LYS A 50 -12.40 3.13 -3.66
CA LYS A 50 -12.05 3.27 -5.08
C LYS A 50 -10.94 2.33 -5.58
N ASP A 51 -10.15 1.78 -4.68
CA ASP A 51 -9.06 0.84 -5.01
C ASP A 51 -9.56 -0.61 -5.10
N TYR A 52 -10.79 -0.87 -4.67
CA TYR A 52 -11.41 -2.17 -4.77
C TYR A 52 -12.23 -2.28 -6.05
N PHE A 53 -12.10 -3.43 -6.72
CA PHE A 53 -12.93 -3.82 -7.85
C PHE A 53 -13.33 -5.28 -7.69
N MET A 54 -14.50 -5.62 -8.21
CA MET A 54 -15.01 -6.98 -8.11
C MET A 54 -14.36 -7.87 -9.18
N THR A 55 -14.15 -9.13 -8.84
CA THR A 55 -13.61 -10.14 -9.77
C THR A 55 -14.42 -11.43 -9.71
N LYS A 56 -14.31 -12.25 -10.76
CA LYS A 56 -14.84 -13.62 -10.81
C LYS A 56 -13.78 -14.57 -11.36
N TYR A 57 -13.91 -15.86 -11.09
CA TYR A 57 -13.16 -16.88 -11.82
C TYR A 57 -13.74 -17.07 -13.22
N ASN A 58 -12.87 -17.19 -14.23
CA ASN A 58 -13.25 -17.71 -15.54
C ASN A 58 -13.11 -19.24 -15.59
N ASP A 59 -13.50 -19.86 -16.71
CA ASP A 59 -13.46 -21.32 -16.88
C ASP A 59 -12.05 -21.94 -16.78
N LYS A 60 -11.00 -21.10 -16.90
CA LYS A 60 -9.59 -21.50 -16.73
C LYS A 60 -9.08 -21.29 -15.31
N GLY A 61 -9.93 -20.84 -14.38
CA GLY A 61 -9.57 -20.57 -12.99
C GLY A 61 -8.81 -19.26 -12.77
N HIS A 62 -8.77 -18.34 -13.74
CA HIS A 62 -8.15 -17.03 -13.56
C HIS A 62 -9.14 -16.02 -12.97
N LEU A 63 -8.64 -15.09 -12.14
CA LEU A 63 -9.40 -13.91 -11.72
C LEU A 63 -9.55 -12.96 -12.91
N VAL A 64 -10.79 -12.61 -13.24
CA VAL A 64 -11.15 -11.58 -14.24
C VAL A 64 -12.04 -10.53 -13.60
N THR A 65 -11.87 -9.26 -13.98
CA THR A 65 -12.68 -8.15 -13.45
C THR A 65 -14.14 -8.27 -13.89
N ILE A 66 -15.06 -7.85 -13.04
CA ILE A 66 -16.48 -7.71 -13.40
C ILE A 66 -16.84 -6.22 -13.38
N GLY A 67 -17.39 -5.72 -14.49
CA GLY A 67 -17.97 -4.38 -14.55
C GLY A 67 -17.03 -3.22 -14.87
N GLN A 68 -15.81 -3.46 -15.37
CA GLN A 68 -15.06 -2.38 -16.03
C GLN A 68 -15.61 -2.19 -17.46
N LYS A 69 -16.38 -1.12 -17.67
CA LYS A 69 -16.59 -0.52 -18.98
C LYS A 69 -15.45 0.42 -19.31
#